data_AF-A0A966XK98-F1
#
_entry.id   AF-A0A966XK98-F1
#
_cell.length_a   1.000
_cell.length_b   1.000
_cell.length_c   1.000
_cell.angle_alpha   90.00
_cell.angle_beta   90.00
_cell.angle_gamma   90.00
#
_symmetry.space_group_name_H-M   'P 1'
#
loop_
_entity.id
_entity.type
_entity.pdbx_description
1 polymer ?
#
loop_
_entity_poly.entity_id
_entity_poly.type
_entity_poly.pdbx_seq_one_letter_code
_entity_poly.pdbx_strand_id
1 'polypeptide(L)'
;LSAFGIVGESLNARHLDDPYIEIILSSSGSSPVYFNMECGDNCQASVDLGKVSNDWETKNIPLSCLDNQGFDRSKISIRGMFLLPQKSELKLHTLKLKSKFDGTNKIAGC
;
A
#
# COMPACT_ATOMS: atom_id res chain seq x y z
N LEU A 1 -15.23 -6.10 9.68
CA LEU A 1 -14.00 -5.72 8.94
C LEU A 1 -12.82 -6.39 9.62
N SER A 2 -11.93 -7.01 8.86
CA SER A 2 -10.65 -7.49 9.37
C SER A 2 -9.55 -6.60 8.78
N ALA A 3 -8.71 -6.06 9.65
CA ALA A 3 -7.59 -5.20 9.28
C ALA A 3 -6.31 -5.79 9.88
N PHE A 4 -5.25 -5.83 9.08
CA PHE A 4 -3.91 -6.16 9.53
C PHE A 4 -2.99 -5.01 9.14
N GLY A 5 -2.22 -4.52 10.11
CA GLY A 5 -1.31 -3.39 9.94
C GLY A 5 0.14 -3.78 10.19
N ILE A 6 1.04 -3.25 9.36
CA ILE A 6 2.49 -3.30 9.54
C ILE A 6 2.91 -1.95 10.11
N VAL A 7 3.29 -1.96 11.38
CA VAL A 7 3.75 -0.78 12.12
C VAL A 7 5.25 -0.85 12.35
N GLY A 8 5.86 0.30 12.62
CA GLY A 8 7.26 0.40 12.98
C GLY A 8 7.61 1.82 13.40
N GLU A 9 8.90 2.08 13.59
CA GLU A 9 9.38 3.46 13.76
C GLU A 9 9.02 4.32 12.55
N SER A 10 8.80 5.62 12.82
CA SER A 10 8.45 6.61 11.81
C SER A 10 9.50 6.65 10.71
N LEU A 11 9.03 6.58 9.47
CA LEU A 11 9.87 6.51 8.28
C LEU A 11 9.73 7.80 7.47
N ASN A 12 10.86 8.42 7.14
CA ASN A 12 10.92 9.59 6.29
C ASN A 12 11.35 9.19 4.87
N ALA A 13 10.43 9.29 3.92
CA ALA A 13 10.63 8.98 2.50
C ALA A 13 10.74 10.23 1.61
N ARG A 14 10.75 11.44 2.18
CA ARG A 14 10.68 12.71 1.43
C ARG A 14 11.83 12.90 0.43
N HIS A 15 13.00 12.33 0.74
CA HIS A 15 14.21 12.51 -0.07
C HIS A 15 14.45 11.38 -1.09
N LEU A 16 13.53 10.42 -1.17
CA LEU A 16 13.59 9.41 -2.23
C LEU A 16 13.12 10.03 -3.55
N ASP A 17 13.82 9.69 -4.62
CA ASP A 17 13.44 10.05 -5.99
C ASP A 17 12.34 9.10 -6.48
N ASP A 18 11.23 9.66 -6.95
CA ASP A 18 9.96 8.98 -7.32
C ASP A 18 9.69 7.67 -6.54
N PRO A 19 9.42 7.77 -5.23
CA PRO A 19 9.27 6.59 -4.38
C PRO A 19 7.95 5.87 -4.59
N TYR A 20 7.99 4.56 -4.40
CA TYR A 20 6.84 3.69 -4.53
C TYR A 20 6.89 2.54 -3.54
N ILE A 21 5.71 2.01 -3.22
CA ILE A 21 5.56 0.78 -2.44
C ILE A 21 5.40 -0.39 -3.41
N GLU A 22 6.25 -1.40 -3.29
CA GLU A 22 6.11 -2.70 -3.93
C GLU A 22 5.47 -3.67 -2.94
N ILE A 23 4.37 -4.29 -3.35
CA ILE A 23 3.67 -5.31 -2.58
C ILE A 23 3.62 -6.60 -3.38
N ILE A 24 4.03 -7.71 -2.77
CA ILE A 24 3.84 -9.07 -3.33
C ILE A 24 2.84 -9.79 -2.44
N LEU A 25 1.66 -10.07 -3.00
CA LEU A 25 0.50 -10.58 -2.27
C LEU A 25 -0.34 -11.54 -3.12
N SER A 26 -1.15 -12.35 -2.45
CA SER A 26 -2.22 -13.16 -3.06
C SER A 26 -3.47 -13.09 -2.18
N SER A 27 -4.66 -13.22 -2.77
CA SER A 27 -5.91 -13.31 -2.01
C SER A 27 -6.88 -14.35 -2.59
N SER A 28 -7.55 -15.08 -1.71
CA SER A 28 -8.60 -16.04 -2.10
C SER A 28 -9.97 -15.38 -2.32
N GLY A 29 -10.10 -14.08 -2.04
CA GLY A 29 -11.36 -13.34 -2.15
C GLY A 29 -11.71 -12.87 -3.55
N SER A 30 -12.99 -12.60 -3.78
CA SER A 30 -13.47 -11.96 -5.02
C SER A 30 -13.63 -10.43 -4.90
N SER A 31 -13.49 -9.89 -3.68
CA SER A 31 -13.60 -8.46 -3.39
C SER A 31 -12.28 -7.72 -3.56
N PRO A 32 -12.32 -6.40 -3.80
CA PRO A 32 -11.11 -5.57 -3.82
C PRO A 32 -10.36 -5.59 -2.49
N VAL A 33 -9.04 -5.43 -2.57
CA VAL A 33 -8.17 -5.22 -1.42
C VAL A 33 -7.78 -3.74 -1.37
N TYR A 34 -8.06 -3.08 -0.25
CA TYR A 34 -7.63 -1.70 -0.04
C TYR A 34 -6.34 -1.67 0.78
N PHE A 35 -5.40 -0.84 0.34
CA PHE A 35 -4.15 -0.60 1.03
C PHE A 35 -4.13 0.82 1.59
N ASN A 36 -3.80 0.93 2.87
CA ASN A 36 -3.75 2.21 3.56
C ASN A 36 -2.37 2.42 4.16
N MET A 37 -1.94 3.68 4.20
CA MET A 37 -0.77 4.12 4.95
C MET A 37 -1.17 5.26 5.86
N GLU A 38 -0.47 5.41 6.98
CA GLU A 38 -0.66 6.53 7.91
C GLU A 38 0.64 7.32 8.07
N CYS A 39 0.51 8.61 8.31
CA CYS A 39 1.59 9.60 8.46
C CYS A 39 1.51 10.39 9.77
N GLY A 40 0.88 9.80 10.81
CA GLY A 40 0.62 10.40 12.10
C GLY A 40 -0.86 10.79 12.29
N ASP A 41 -1.11 11.64 13.28
CA ASP A 41 -2.47 12.02 13.69
C ASP A 41 -3.28 12.61 12.53
N ASN A 42 -4.47 12.05 12.29
CA ASN A 42 -5.39 12.43 11.22
C ASN A 42 -4.78 12.44 9.80
N CYS A 43 -3.69 11.70 9.60
CA CYS A 43 -2.95 11.66 8.34
C CYS A 43 -2.95 10.23 7.81
N GLN A 44 -3.80 9.96 6.83
CA GLN A 44 -3.90 8.64 6.19
C GLN A 44 -4.22 8.78 4.71
N ALA A 45 -3.78 7.81 3.91
CA ALA A 45 -4.14 7.70 2.51
C ALA A 45 -4.51 6.25 2.18
N SER A 46 -5.46 6.08 1.27
CA SER A 46 -5.99 4.79 0.85
C SER A 46 -5.90 4.64 -0.66
N VAL A 47 -5.54 3.45 -1.12
CA VAL A 47 -5.58 3.10 -2.54
C VAL A 47 -6.28 1.76 -2.74
N ASP A 48 -7.01 1.66 -3.83
CA ASP A 48 -7.63 0.42 -4.27
C ASP A 48 -6.60 -0.40 -5.06
N LEU A 49 -6.20 -1.57 -4.53
CA LEU A 49 -5.34 -2.51 -5.25
C LEU A 49 -6.11 -3.32 -6.29
N GLY A 50 -7.44 -3.18 -6.31
CA GLY A 50 -8.37 -3.97 -7.08
C GLY A 50 -8.50 -5.38 -6.53
N LYS A 51 -9.08 -6.26 -7.36
CA LYS A 51 -9.11 -7.68 -7.08
C LYS A 51 -7.70 -8.26 -7.22
N VAL A 52 -7.28 -9.03 -6.22
CA VAL A 52 -6.03 -9.79 -6.21
C VAL A 52 -6.38 -11.25 -6.46
N SER A 53 -5.66 -11.92 -7.35
CA SER A 53 -5.83 -13.34 -7.61
C SER A 53 -5.30 -14.21 -6.47
N ASN A 54 -5.61 -15.51 -6.55
CA ASN A 54 -5.10 -16.51 -5.61
C ASN A 54 -3.65 -16.93 -5.94
N ASP A 55 -3.08 -16.39 -7.03
CA ASP A 55 -1.66 -16.49 -7.38
C ASP A 55 -0.91 -15.24 -6.85
N TRP A 56 0.42 -15.33 -6.79
CA TRP A 56 1.24 -14.20 -6.34
C TRP A 56 1.24 -13.09 -7.39
N GLU A 57 0.84 -11.89 -6.98
CA GLU A 57 0.88 -10.68 -7.78
C GLU A 57 1.80 -9.64 -7.17
N THR A 58 2.48 -8.90 -8.04
CA THR A 58 3.21 -7.68 -7.67
C THR A 58 2.34 -6.47 -7.97
N LYS A 59 2.13 -5.61 -6.98
CA LYS A 59 1.48 -4.30 -7.12
C LYS A 59 2.46 -3.20 -6.74
N ASN A 60 2.62 -2.22 -7.63
CA ASN A 60 3.43 -1.05 -7.38
C ASN A 60 2.55 0.19 -7.21
N ILE A 61 2.75 0.90 -6.11
CA ILE A 61 1.98 2.08 -5.71
C ILE A 61 2.93 3.26 -5.62
N PRO A 62 2.98 4.14 -6.64
CA PRO A 62 3.70 5.40 -6.52
C PRO A 62 3.18 6.17 -5.31
N LEU A 63 4.08 6.69 -4.47
CA LEU A 63 3.64 7.49 -3.32
C LEU A 63 2.92 8.77 -3.78
N SER A 64 3.02 9.17 -5.05
CA SER A 64 2.26 10.29 -5.62
C SER A 64 0.75 10.05 -5.59
N CYS A 65 0.31 8.79 -5.59
CA CYS A 65 -1.10 8.45 -5.41
C CYS A 65 -1.62 8.77 -4.01
N LEU A 66 -0.73 8.79 -3.03
CA LEU A 66 -1.04 9.11 -1.64
C LEU A 66 -0.92 10.63 -1.39
N ASP A 67 0.04 11.30 -2.02
CA ASP A 67 0.21 12.76 -1.89
C ASP A 67 -1.00 13.55 -2.34
N ASN A 68 -1.68 13.09 -3.39
CA ASN A 68 -2.92 13.71 -3.86
C ASN A 68 -4.03 13.68 -2.80
N GLN A 69 -3.88 12.87 -1.75
CA GLN A 69 -4.78 12.77 -0.60
C GLN A 69 -4.26 13.54 0.63
N GLY A 70 -3.16 14.29 0.50
CA GLY A 70 -2.54 15.06 1.60
C GLY A 70 -1.58 14.26 2.48
N PHE A 71 -1.11 13.10 2.01
CA PHE A 71 -0.20 12.24 2.78
C PHE A 71 1.20 12.88 2.96
N ASP A 72 1.68 12.97 4.21
CA ASP A 72 3.05 13.45 4.51
C ASP A 72 4.05 12.29 4.53
N ARG A 73 4.74 12.11 3.40
CA ARG A 73 5.80 11.09 3.23
C ARG A 73 6.98 11.24 4.22
N SER A 74 7.10 12.35 4.94
CA SER A 74 8.20 12.53 5.91
C SER A 74 7.95 11.88 7.28
N LYS A 75 6.74 11.37 7.54
CA LYS A 75 6.30 10.91 8.86
C LYS A 75 5.50 9.61 8.83
N ILE A 76 5.84 8.68 7.94
CA ILE A 76 5.08 7.43 7.76
C ILE A 76 5.09 6.62 9.07
N SER A 77 3.93 6.48 9.71
CA SER A 77 3.75 5.80 11.01
C SER A 77 3.21 4.37 10.86
N ILE A 78 2.24 4.17 9.95
CA ILE A 78 1.80 2.84 9.52
C ILE A 78 2.25 2.61 8.09
N ARG A 79 3.11 1.60 7.92
CA ARG A 79 3.77 1.30 6.64
C ARG A 79 2.84 0.61 5.65
N GLY A 80 1.80 -0.03 6.15
CA GLY A 80 0.77 -0.65 5.33
C GLY A 80 -0.32 -1.29 6.18
N MET A 81 -1.57 -1.01 5.85
CA MET A 81 -2.75 -1.64 6.43
C MET A 81 -3.66 -2.14 5.32
N PHE A 82 -3.99 -3.42 5.36
CA PHE A 82 -4.83 -4.05 4.34
C PHE A 82 -6.26 -4.22 4.87
N LEU A 83 -7.23 -3.71 4.11
CA LEU A 83 -8.65 -3.84 4.42
C LEU A 83 -9.33 -4.70 3.36
N LEU A 84 -10.02 -5.74 3.84
CA LEU A 84 -10.78 -6.65 3.01
C LEU A 84 -12.27 -6.52 3.40
N PRO A 85 -13.14 -6.07 2.48
CA PRO A 85 -14.58 -5.89 2.76
C PRO A 85 -15.30 -7.19 3.09
N GLN A 86 -14.80 -8.31 2.56
CA GLN A 86 -15.36 -9.64 2.76
C GLN A 86 -14.30 -10.58 3.33
N LYS A 87 -14.75 -11.59 4.09
CA LYS A 87 -13.88 -12.61 4.67
C LYS A 87 -13.11 -13.32 3.54
N SER A 88 -11.81 -13.20 3.58
CA SER A 88 -10.89 -13.76 2.59
C SER A 88 -9.54 -14.02 3.26
N GLU A 89 -8.77 -14.93 2.67
CA GLU A 89 -7.37 -15.12 3.08
C GLU A 89 -6.52 -14.11 2.31
N LEU A 90 -5.73 -13.31 3.02
CA LEU A 90 -4.70 -12.47 2.45
C LEU A 90 -3.35 -13.07 2.81
N LYS A 91 -2.52 -13.36 1.82
CA LYS A 91 -1.13 -13.77 2.02
C LYS A 91 -0.25 -12.63 1.55
N LEU A 92 0.69 -12.23 2.41
CA LEU A 92 1.64 -11.17 2.13
C LEU A 92 3.04 -11.76 2.16
N HIS A 93 3.75 -11.67 1.04
CA HIS A 93 5.15 -12.07 0.95
C HIS A 93 6.09 -10.87 1.12
N THR A 94 5.73 -9.71 0.57
CA THR A 94 6.61 -8.54 0.56
C THR A 94 5.84 -7.24 0.66
N LEU A 95 6.40 -6.31 1.43
CA LEU A 95 6.09 -4.89 1.43
C LEU A 95 7.43 -4.12 1.48
N LYS A 96 7.75 -3.37 0.42
CA LYS A 96 9.02 -2.63 0.31
C LYS A 96 8.77 -1.20 -0.13
N LEU A 97 9.41 -0.25 0.54
CA LEU A 97 9.58 1.11 0.01
C LEU A 97 10.81 1.13 -0.91
N LYS A 98 10.61 1.57 -2.14
CA LYS A 98 11.65 1.66 -3.19
C LYS A 98 11.67 3.07 -3.76
N SER A 99 12.72 3.39 -4.51
CA SER A 99 12.87 4.64 -5.26
C SER A 99 13.01 4.35 -6.75
N LYS A 100 12.88 5.40 -7.58
CA LYS A 100 12.98 5.36 -9.04
C LYS A 100 11.94 4.45 -9.66
N PHE A 101 10.67 4.77 -9.44
CA PHE A 101 9.58 4.04 -10.06
C PHE A 101 9.69 4.04 -11.58
N ASP A 102 9.55 2.87 -12.20
CA ASP A 102 9.74 2.66 -13.64
C ASP A 102 8.41 2.52 -14.42
N GLY A 103 7.27 2.66 -13.73
CA GLY A 103 5.94 2.51 -14.32
C GLY A 103 5.40 1.08 -14.35
N THR A 104 6.22 0.06 -14.06
CA THR A 104 5.79 -1.35 -14.16
C THR A 104 4.83 -1.73 -13.04
N ASN A 105 3.86 -2.59 -13.35
CA ASN A 105 2.86 -3.11 -12.39
C ASN A 105 2.16 -2.03 -11.55
N LYS A 106 2.05 -0.80 -12.11
CA LYS A 106 1.35 0.30 -11.47
C LYS A 106 -0.10 -0.11 -11.20
N ILE A 107 -0.60 0.15 -10.00
CA ILE A 107 -2.02 -0.01 -9.71
C ILE A 107 -2.87 0.95 -10.57
N ALA A 108 -4.09 0.53 -10.91
CA ALA A 108 -5.05 1.38 -11.61
C ALA A 108 -5.79 2.36 -10.66
N GLY A 109 -5.86 2.05 -9.37
CA GLY A 109 -6.59 2.81 -8.34
C GLY A 109 -5.85 4.04 -7.81
N CYS A 110 -5.05 4.67 -8.67
CA CYS A 110 -4.54 6.03 -8.49
C CYS A 110 -5.32 6.96 -9.43
#